data_AF-A0A7C3IRH9-F1
#
_entry.id   AF-A0A7C3IRH9-F1
#
_cell.length_a   1.000
_cell.length_b   1.000
_cell.length_c   1.000
_cell.angle_alpha   90.00
_cell.angle_beta   90.00
_cell.angle_gamma   90.00
#
_symmetry.space_group_name_H-M   'P 1'
#
loop_
_entity.id
_entity.type
_entity.pdbx_description
1 polymer ?
#
loop_
_entity_poly.entity_id
_entity_poly.type
_entity_poly.pdbx_seq_one_letter_code
_entity_poly.pdbx_strand_id
1 'polypeptide(L)'
;MKITYTIKFILFILTFATIIWLGGSIFRAVVAYSIFVPATQLELKQDQTDEIRMHTVRIYTDTAIYTTVSFAVVFVIAIFFLFKYRRQLKVHGWLFMSFVLFFLASPVEIYLIYLDIKLMLYVNYNQNLYFKSYEVTEYFINRLRNLSVISTLAYLSFFTSIIFIIFKPLDRSIDITTENKE
;
A
#
# COMPACT_ATOMS: atom_id res chain seq x y z
N MET A 1 7.09 -15.98 -22.42
CA MET A 1 8.08 -15.23 -21.59
C MET A 1 9.19 -16.19 -21.16
N LYS A 2 10.46 -16.01 -21.59
CA LYS A 2 11.56 -16.86 -21.08
C LYS A 2 11.90 -16.45 -19.65
N ILE A 3 11.58 -17.31 -18.69
CA ILE A 3 11.85 -17.07 -17.27
C ILE A 3 13.29 -17.50 -16.97
N THR A 4 14.18 -16.52 -16.83
CA THR A 4 15.56 -16.75 -16.37
C THR A 4 15.62 -16.81 -14.85
N TYR A 5 16.68 -17.41 -14.28
CA TYR A 5 16.89 -17.45 -12.82
C TYR A 5 16.88 -16.05 -12.19
N THR A 6 17.44 -15.05 -12.86
CA THR A 6 17.39 -13.64 -12.43
C THR A 6 15.96 -13.12 -12.30
N ILE A 7 15.07 -13.45 -13.26
CA ILE A 7 13.67 -13.02 -13.20
C ILE A 7 12.95 -13.70 -12.03
N LYS A 8 13.21 -14.98 -11.77
CA LYS A 8 12.63 -15.68 -10.61
C LYS A 8 13.05 -15.02 -9.30
N PHE A 9 14.31 -14.64 -9.18
CA PHE A 9 14.82 -13.95 -7.99
C PHE A 9 14.18 -12.56 -7.81
N ILE A 10 14.05 -11.78 -8.88
CA ILE A 10 13.37 -10.46 -8.82
C ILE A 10 11.89 -10.64 -8.44
N LEU A 11 11.21 -11.65 -8.99
CA LEU A 11 9.82 -11.96 -8.62
C LEU A 11 9.70 -12.39 -7.16
N PHE A 12 10.65 -13.16 -6.65
CA PHE A 12 10.69 -13.53 -5.24
C PHE A 12 10.77 -12.27 -4.34
N ILE A 13 11.69 -11.36 -4.65
CA ILE A 13 11.82 -10.08 -3.91
C ILE A 13 10.53 -9.26 -4.03
N LEU A 14 9.95 -9.16 -5.22
CA LEU A 14 8.69 -8.45 -5.44
C LEU A 14 7.56 -9.00 -4.57
N THR A 15 7.37 -10.32 -4.58
CA THR A 15 6.33 -10.97 -3.78
C THR A 15 6.56 -10.75 -2.29
N PHE A 16 7.79 -10.95 -1.81
CA PHE A 16 8.13 -10.76 -0.40
C PHE A 16 7.92 -9.32 0.05
N ALA A 17 8.38 -8.35 -0.73
CA ALA A 17 8.18 -6.93 -0.45
C ALA A 17 6.69 -6.54 -0.49
N THR A 18 5.91 -7.10 -1.43
CA THR A 18 4.46 -6.87 -1.51
C THR A 18 3.73 -7.39 -0.27
N ILE A 19 4.12 -8.55 0.25
CA ILE A 19 3.55 -9.12 1.49
C ILE A 19 3.85 -8.21 2.68
N ILE A 20 5.09 -7.75 2.85
CA ILE A 20 5.45 -6.86 3.96
C ILE A 20 4.73 -5.52 3.85
N TRP A 21 4.67 -4.95 2.66
CA TRP A 21 4.00 -3.68 2.42
C TRP A 21 2.49 -3.78 2.70
N LEU A 22 1.76 -4.68 2.02
CA LEU A 22 0.31 -4.80 2.21
C LEU A 22 -0.05 -5.28 3.62
N GLY A 23 0.66 -6.29 4.13
CA GLY A 23 0.44 -6.80 5.49
C GLY A 23 0.68 -5.73 6.55
N GLY A 24 1.76 -4.96 6.41
CA GLY A 24 2.05 -3.84 7.30
C GLY A 24 1.04 -2.70 7.17
N SER A 25 0.55 -2.39 5.96
CA SER A 25 -0.51 -1.39 5.77
C SER A 25 -1.83 -1.79 6.45
N ILE A 26 -2.21 -3.06 6.39
CA ILE A 26 -3.36 -3.60 7.13
C ILE A 26 -3.12 -3.51 8.64
N PHE A 27 -1.96 -3.97 9.12
CA PHE A 27 -1.62 -3.89 10.54
C PHE A 27 -1.70 -2.46 11.06
N ARG A 28 -1.14 -1.50 10.32
CA ARG A 28 -1.18 -0.07 10.63
C ARG A 28 -2.59 0.48 10.65
N ALA A 29 -3.47 0.04 9.74
CA ALA A 29 -4.88 0.39 9.80
C ALA A 29 -5.51 -0.13 11.10
N VAL A 30 -5.31 -1.40 11.46
CA VAL A 30 -5.85 -1.98 12.70
C VAL A 30 -5.36 -1.23 13.94
N VAL A 31 -4.06 -0.95 14.02
CA VAL A 31 -3.45 -0.17 15.12
C VAL A 31 -4.06 1.23 15.16
N ALA A 32 -4.14 1.93 14.04
CA ALA A 32 -4.68 3.28 13.99
C ALA A 32 -6.16 3.34 14.42
N TYR A 33 -6.97 2.38 13.98
CA TYR A 33 -8.40 2.33 14.32
C TYR A 33 -8.67 1.87 15.76
N SER A 34 -7.68 1.33 16.47
CA SER A 34 -7.85 0.78 17.84
C SER A 34 -8.26 1.82 18.89
N ILE A 35 -7.93 3.10 18.68
CA ILE A 35 -8.22 4.21 19.61
C ILE A 35 -9.59 4.85 19.38
N PHE A 36 -10.27 4.48 18.29
CA PHE A 36 -11.57 5.02 17.92
C PHE A 36 -12.70 4.07 18.30
N VAL A 37 -13.87 4.63 18.56
CA VAL A 37 -15.10 3.86 18.75
C VAL A 37 -15.54 3.31 17.38
N PRO A 38 -15.73 1.99 17.23
CA PRO A 38 -16.18 1.41 15.97
C PRO A 38 -17.50 2.02 15.49
N ALA A 39 -17.66 2.18 14.17
CA ALA A 39 -18.86 2.72 13.54
C ALA A 39 -19.25 4.17 13.93
N THR A 40 -18.33 4.95 14.51
CA THR A 40 -18.50 6.39 14.78
C THR A 40 -17.71 7.26 13.79
N GLN A 41 -17.92 8.57 13.82
CA GLN A 41 -17.15 9.54 13.03
C GLN A 41 -15.75 9.79 13.62
N LEU A 42 -14.97 8.72 13.83
CA LEU A 42 -13.64 8.76 14.46
C LEU A 42 -13.69 9.40 15.87
N GLU A 43 -14.69 9.03 16.67
CA GLU A 43 -14.73 9.44 18.07
C GLU A 43 -13.70 8.67 18.88
N LEU A 44 -12.94 9.37 19.72
CA LEU A 44 -11.92 8.75 20.56
C LEU A 44 -12.58 8.02 21.73
N LYS A 45 -12.10 6.81 22.01
CA LYS A 45 -12.48 6.00 23.17
C LYS A 45 -12.25 6.75 24.48
N GLN A 46 -13.31 6.99 25.26
CA GLN A 46 -13.22 7.77 26.51
C GLN A 46 -12.49 7.03 27.63
N ASP A 47 -12.42 5.71 27.56
CA ASP A 47 -11.72 4.82 28.49
C ASP A 47 -10.19 4.80 28.31
N GLN A 48 -9.67 5.45 27.27
CA GLN A 48 -8.22 5.49 26.99
C GLN A 48 -7.58 6.79 27.44
N THR A 49 -6.49 6.66 28.21
CA THR A 49 -5.63 7.78 28.61
C THR A 49 -4.83 8.33 27.42
N ASP A 50 -4.31 9.55 27.56
CA ASP A 50 -3.47 10.19 26.55
C ASP A 50 -2.22 9.35 26.24
N GLU A 51 -1.63 8.74 27.27
CA GLU A 51 -0.47 7.85 27.16
C GLU A 51 -0.75 6.61 26.31
N ILE A 52 -1.90 5.95 26.50
CA ILE A 52 -2.31 4.78 25.71
C ILE A 52 -2.46 5.16 24.23
N ARG A 53 -3.08 6.30 23.95
CA ARG A 53 -3.27 6.79 22.57
C ARG A 53 -1.94 7.14 21.92
N MET A 54 -1.04 7.79 22.67
CA MET A 54 0.30 8.12 22.19
C MET A 54 1.14 6.87 21.92
N HIS A 55 0.99 5.83 22.75
CA HIS A 55 1.63 4.54 22.50
C HIS A 55 1.14 3.89 21.19
N THR A 56 -0.16 3.97 20.90
CA THR A 56 -0.70 3.54 19.60
C THR A 56 -0.06 4.31 18.44
N VAL A 57 0.06 5.65 18.57
CA VAL A 57 0.72 6.48 17.55
C VAL A 57 2.18 6.06 17.36
N ARG A 58 2.91 5.73 18.43
CA ARG A 58 4.31 5.24 18.34
C ARG A 58 4.40 3.91 17.60
N ILE A 59 3.58 2.92 17.95
CA ILE A 59 3.53 1.65 17.20
C ILE A 59 3.22 1.94 15.72
N TYR A 60 2.26 2.82 15.48
CA TYR A 60 1.87 3.19 14.13
C TYR A 60 3.01 3.83 13.31
N THR A 61 3.85 4.66 13.93
CA THR A 61 5.01 5.29 13.27
C THR A 61 6.20 4.34 13.13
N ASP A 62 6.47 3.50 14.12
CA ASP A 62 7.58 2.55 14.07
C ASP A 62 7.38 1.55 12.94
N THR A 63 6.12 1.19 12.69
CA THR A 63 5.72 0.31 11.61
C THR A 63 5.68 0.98 10.23
N ALA A 64 5.79 2.31 10.16
CA ALA A 64 5.86 3.05 8.91
C ALA A 64 7.16 2.80 8.15
N ILE A 65 8.28 2.51 8.84
CA ILE A 65 9.60 2.36 8.21
C ILE A 65 9.61 1.18 7.25
N TYR A 66 9.27 -0.01 7.73
CA TYR A 66 9.32 -1.22 6.89
C TYR A 66 8.23 -1.21 5.82
N THR A 67 7.05 -0.65 6.09
CA THR A 67 6.00 -0.50 5.06
C THR A 67 6.44 0.43 3.93
N THR A 68 7.06 1.57 4.27
CA THR A 68 7.60 2.54 3.31
C THR A 68 8.72 1.94 2.46
N VAL A 69 9.69 1.28 3.10
CA VAL A 69 10.82 0.65 2.38
C VAL A 69 10.31 -0.46 1.46
N SER A 70 9.39 -1.30 1.93
CA SER A 70 8.81 -2.36 1.11
C SER A 70 8.03 -1.81 -0.08
N PHE A 71 7.23 -0.75 0.09
CA PHE A 71 6.57 -0.11 -1.05
C PHE A 71 7.57 0.44 -2.06
N ALA A 72 8.64 1.10 -1.61
CA ALA A 72 9.67 1.64 -2.50
C ALA A 72 10.32 0.52 -3.35
N VAL A 73 10.61 -0.64 -2.73
CA VAL A 73 11.12 -1.81 -3.45
C VAL A 73 10.11 -2.31 -4.49
N VAL A 74 8.84 -2.46 -4.12
CA VAL A 74 7.77 -2.88 -5.04
C VAL A 74 7.64 -1.90 -6.21
N PHE A 75 7.64 -0.60 -5.92
CA PHE A 75 7.49 0.46 -6.92
C PHE A 75 8.65 0.46 -7.93
N VAL A 76 9.90 0.35 -7.46
CA VAL A 76 11.08 0.27 -8.34
C VAL A 76 11.05 -0.98 -9.21
N ILE A 77 10.69 -2.14 -8.64
CA ILE A 77 10.57 -3.38 -9.41
C ILE A 77 9.41 -3.32 -10.41
N ALA A 78 8.29 -2.69 -10.06
CA ALA A 78 7.16 -2.48 -10.95
C ALA A 78 7.57 -1.61 -12.15
N ILE A 79 8.33 -0.53 -11.93
CA ILE A 79 8.89 0.30 -13.01
C ILE A 79 9.82 -0.52 -13.90
N PHE A 80 10.71 -1.31 -13.31
CA PHE A 80 11.60 -2.19 -14.05
C PHE A 80 10.82 -3.16 -14.96
N PHE A 81 9.76 -3.79 -14.45
CA PHE A 81 8.93 -4.70 -15.23
C PHE A 81 8.09 -4.00 -16.29
N LEU A 82 7.60 -2.79 -16.02
CA LEU A 82 6.89 -1.97 -16.99
C LEU A 82 7.76 -1.73 -18.23
N PHE A 83 9.01 -1.30 -18.04
CA PHE A 83 9.92 -1.05 -19.16
C PHE A 83 10.35 -2.34 -19.87
N LYS A 84 10.68 -3.39 -19.10
CA LYS A 84 11.13 -4.68 -19.65
C LYS A 84 10.04 -5.37 -20.48
N TYR A 85 8.79 -5.31 -20.04
CA TYR A 85 7.67 -5.99 -20.66
C TYR A 85 6.71 -5.08 -21.43
N ARG A 86 7.11 -3.82 -21.72
CA ARG A 86 6.29 -2.83 -22.44
C ARG A 86 5.61 -3.34 -23.72
N ARG A 87 6.29 -4.21 -24.48
CA ARG A 87 5.77 -4.78 -25.72
C ARG A 87 4.65 -5.79 -25.46
N GLN A 88 4.73 -6.52 -24.35
CA GLN A 88 3.77 -7.54 -23.95
C GLN A 88 2.53 -6.93 -23.31
N LEU A 89 2.61 -5.70 -22.77
CA LEU A 89 1.46 -4.98 -22.24
C LEU A 89 0.34 -4.80 -23.29
N LYS A 90 0.71 -4.56 -24.55
CA LYS A 90 -0.26 -4.40 -25.65
C LYS A 90 -0.94 -5.72 -26.02
N VAL A 91 -0.30 -6.85 -25.73
CA VAL A 91 -0.78 -8.19 -26.10
C VAL A 91 -1.65 -8.77 -24.96
N HIS A 92 -1.23 -8.58 -23.72
CA HIS A 92 -1.90 -9.13 -22.54
C HIS A 92 -2.64 -8.03 -21.78
N GLY A 93 -3.95 -7.94 -22.02
CA GLY A 93 -4.82 -6.93 -21.39
C GLY A 93 -4.82 -7.01 -19.86
N TRP A 94 -4.71 -8.21 -19.28
CA TRP A 94 -4.61 -8.39 -17.83
C TRP A 94 -3.34 -7.76 -17.24
N LEU A 95 -2.21 -7.88 -17.95
CA LEU A 95 -0.92 -7.33 -17.51
C LEU A 95 -0.96 -5.81 -17.58
N PHE A 96 -1.51 -5.27 -18.67
CA PHE A 96 -1.73 -3.82 -18.80
C PHE A 96 -2.60 -3.26 -17.69
N MET A 97 -3.77 -3.86 -17.45
CA MET A 97 -4.68 -3.41 -16.41
C MET A 97 -4.06 -3.48 -15.00
N SER A 98 -3.27 -4.52 -14.71
CA SER A 98 -2.54 -4.64 -13.44
C SER A 98 -1.61 -3.44 -13.21
N PHE A 99 -0.84 -3.05 -14.23
CA PHE A 99 0.04 -1.88 -14.14
C PHE A 99 -0.72 -0.57 -14.04
N VAL A 100 -1.80 -0.40 -14.80
CA VAL A 100 -2.64 0.81 -14.73
C VAL A 100 -3.18 1.01 -13.32
N LEU A 101 -3.77 -0.02 -12.73
CA LEU A 101 -4.32 0.04 -11.37
C LEU A 101 -3.22 0.36 -10.33
N PHE A 102 -2.08 -0.32 -10.41
CA PHE A 102 -0.94 -0.09 -9.53
C PHE A 102 -0.42 1.35 -9.62
N PHE A 103 -0.14 1.85 -10.84
CA PHE A 103 0.41 3.19 -11.02
C PHE A 103 -0.60 4.31 -10.79
N LEU A 104 -1.90 4.06 -10.99
CA LEU A 104 -2.95 5.03 -10.67
C LEU A 104 -3.14 5.18 -9.15
N ALA A 105 -2.98 4.10 -8.38
CA ALA A 105 -3.06 4.13 -6.93
C ALA A 105 -1.75 4.59 -6.25
N SER A 106 -0.61 4.45 -6.92
CA SER A 106 0.72 4.80 -6.37
C SER A 106 0.86 6.24 -5.85
N PRO A 107 0.35 7.29 -6.51
CA PRO A 107 0.42 8.66 -5.99
C PRO A 107 -0.25 8.83 -4.63
N VAL A 108 -1.36 8.11 -4.39
CA VAL A 108 -2.04 8.12 -3.09
C VAL A 108 -1.13 7.52 -2.03
N GLU A 109 -0.53 6.37 -2.31
CA GLU A 109 0.38 5.69 -1.38
C GLU A 109 1.62 6.55 -1.08
N ILE A 110 2.20 7.19 -2.09
CA ILE A 110 3.34 8.12 -1.94
C ILE A 110 2.96 9.29 -1.01
N TYR A 111 1.76 9.84 -1.18
CA TYR A 111 1.29 10.92 -0.32
C TYR A 111 1.04 10.46 1.13
N LEU A 112 0.51 9.26 1.33
CA LEU A 112 0.35 8.67 2.66
C LEU A 112 1.71 8.45 3.34
N ILE A 113 2.69 7.92 2.61
CA ILE A 113 4.07 7.75 3.09
C ILE A 113 4.68 9.09 3.49
N TYR A 114 4.44 10.15 2.72
CA TYR A 114 4.92 11.49 3.07
C TYR A 114 4.38 11.98 4.42
N LEU A 115 3.08 11.78 4.68
CA LEU A 115 2.48 12.10 5.99
C LEU A 115 3.05 11.22 7.10
N ASP A 116 3.26 9.94 6.81
CA ASP A 116 3.80 8.97 7.77
C ASP A 116 5.25 9.33 8.18
N ILE A 117 6.09 9.75 7.23
CA ILE A 117 7.45 10.22 7.50
C ILE A 117 7.42 11.48 8.37
N LYS A 118 6.53 12.44 8.07
CA LYS A 118 6.37 13.65 8.91
C LYS A 118 5.98 13.31 10.33
N LEU A 119 4.98 12.44 10.50
CA LEU A 119 4.53 11.99 11.81
C LEU A 119 5.65 11.26 12.56
N MET A 120 6.35 10.33 11.89
CA MET A 120 7.47 9.59 12.47
C MET A 120 8.61 10.52 12.94
N LEU A 121 9.00 11.50 12.12
CA LEU A 121 10.02 12.49 12.51
C LEU A 121 9.54 13.29 13.73
N TYR A 122 8.30 13.75 13.75
CA TYR A 122 7.76 14.47 14.90
C TYR A 122 7.76 13.62 16.17
N VAL A 123 7.38 12.34 16.07
CA VAL A 123 7.30 11.42 17.22
C VAL A 123 8.68 11.02 17.75
N ASN A 124 9.69 10.90 16.89
CA ASN A 124 11.02 10.44 17.31
C ASN A 124 11.94 11.55 17.82
N TYR A 125 11.74 12.80 17.36
CA TYR A 125 12.59 13.93 17.76
C TYR A 125 12.10 14.68 19.01
N ASN A 126 10.86 14.47 19.45
CA ASN A 126 10.28 15.14 20.61
C ASN A 126 10.13 14.16 21.80
N GLN A 127 10.68 14.54 22.97
CA GLN A 127 10.66 13.68 24.16
C GLN A 127 9.39 13.86 25.02
N ASN A 128 8.75 15.02 24.97
CA ASN A 128 7.51 15.34 25.71
C ASN A 128 6.31 15.40 24.76
N LEU A 129 5.83 14.22 24.36
CA LEU A 129 4.73 14.08 23.42
C LEU A 129 3.41 13.77 24.12
N TYR A 130 2.41 14.60 23.84
CA TYR A 130 1.03 14.38 24.22
C TYR A 130 0.22 14.09 22.97
N PHE A 131 -0.74 13.17 23.05
CA PHE A 131 -1.60 12.85 21.91
C PHE A 131 -2.42 14.08 21.47
N LYS A 132 -2.80 14.93 22.43
CA LYS A 132 -3.49 16.21 22.18
C LYS A 132 -2.62 17.31 21.55
N SER A 133 -1.32 17.07 21.31
CA SER A 133 -0.50 18.04 20.56
C SER A 133 -1.11 18.27 19.18
N TYR A 134 -1.05 19.52 18.73
CA TYR A 134 -1.66 19.94 17.48
C TYR A 134 -1.11 19.11 16.32
N GLU A 135 0.20 18.88 16.29
CA GLU A 135 0.88 18.19 15.19
C GLU A 135 0.56 16.69 15.13
N VAL A 136 0.42 16.00 16.27
CA VAL A 136 -0.02 14.60 16.29
C VAL A 136 -1.45 14.50 15.79
N THR A 137 -2.33 15.38 16.27
CA THR A 137 -3.74 15.40 15.85
C THR A 137 -3.88 15.75 14.36
N GLU A 138 -3.13 16.74 13.89
CA GLU A 138 -3.11 17.20 12.50
C GLU A 138 -2.58 16.11 11.57
N TYR A 139 -1.48 15.42 11.88
CA TYR A 139 -0.92 14.43 10.96
C TYR A 139 -1.61 13.06 11.07
N PHE A 140 -2.05 12.67 12.26
CA PHE A 140 -2.66 11.36 12.49
C PHE A 140 -4.18 11.37 12.23
N ILE A 141 -4.93 12.28 12.85
CA ILE A 141 -6.40 12.30 12.72
C ILE A 141 -6.81 12.85 11.35
N ASN A 142 -6.18 13.92 10.84
CA ASN A 142 -6.53 14.47 9.53
C ASN A 142 -6.29 13.45 8.40
N ARG A 143 -5.21 12.67 8.51
CA ARG A 143 -4.92 11.54 7.61
C ARG A 143 -6.06 10.52 7.62
N LEU A 144 -6.49 10.08 8.80
CA LEU A 144 -7.56 9.09 8.92
C LEU A 144 -8.92 9.62 8.47
N ARG A 145 -9.20 10.91 8.71
CA ARG A 145 -10.49 11.52 8.35
C ARG A 145 -10.58 11.82 6.86
N ASN A 146 -9.61 12.55 6.30
CA ASN A 146 -9.73 13.11 4.95
C ASN A 146 -9.29 12.14 3.85
N LEU A 147 -8.44 11.17 4.18
CA LEU A 147 -7.86 10.25 3.19
C LEU A 147 -8.40 8.83 3.34
N SER A 148 -9.32 8.55 4.26
CA SER A 148 -9.88 7.19 4.45
C SER A 148 -10.47 6.62 3.16
N VAL A 149 -11.33 7.37 2.47
CA VAL A 149 -11.98 6.92 1.23
C VAL A 149 -10.95 6.71 0.12
N ILE A 150 -10.08 7.70 -0.10
CA ILE A 150 -9.06 7.66 -1.17
C ILE A 150 -8.05 6.53 -0.92
N SER A 151 -7.59 6.37 0.32
CA SER A 151 -6.68 5.28 0.72
C SER A 151 -7.34 3.89 0.57
N THR A 152 -8.63 3.77 0.90
CA THR A 152 -9.38 2.51 0.69
C THR A 152 -9.49 2.16 -0.79
N LEU A 153 -9.82 3.12 -1.64
CA LEU A 153 -9.85 2.91 -3.10
C LEU A 153 -8.48 2.54 -3.66
N ALA A 154 -7.40 3.15 -3.16
CA ALA A 154 -6.04 2.78 -3.52
C ALA A 154 -5.71 1.34 -3.12
N TYR A 155 -6.04 0.92 -1.90
CA TYR A 155 -5.85 -0.47 -1.46
C TYR A 155 -6.65 -1.47 -2.30
N LEU A 156 -7.92 -1.17 -2.60
CA LEU A 156 -8.72 -2.01 -3.49
C LEU A 156 -8.08 -2.14 -4.86
N SER A 157 -7.57 -1.04 -5.43
CA SER A 157 -6.85 -1.02 -6.70
C SER A 157 -5.59 -1.91 -6.66
N PHE A 158 -4.82 -1.85 -5.57
CA PHE A 158 -3.66 -2.73 -5.38
C PHE A 158 -4.06 -4.20 -5.27
N PHE A 159 -5.11 -4.54 -4.51
CA PHE A 159 -5.62 -5.92 -4.45
C PHE A 159 -6.09 -6.41 -5.82
N THR A 160 -6.85 -5.59 -6.55
CA THR A 160 -7.31 -5.94 -7.90
C THR A 160 -6.13 -6.12 -8.86
N SER A 161 -5.08 -5.30 -8.76
CA SER A 161 -3.87 -5.49 -9.57
C SER A 161 -3.22 -6.86 -9.34
N ILE A 162 -3.18 -7.33 -8.09
CA ILE A 162 -2.65 -8.65 -7.73
C ILE A 162 -3.56 -9.76 -8.27
N ILE A 163 -4.87 -9.61 -8.12
CA ILE A 163 -5.87 -10.56 -8.65
C ILE A 163 -5.69 -10.71 -10.17
N PHE A 164 -5.48 -9.62 -10.91
CA PHE A 164 -5.28 -9.68 -12.35
C PHE A 164 -3.98 -10.39 -12.74
N ILE A 165 -2.91 -10.27 -11.95
CA ILE A 165 -1.66 -11.00 -12.16
C ILE A 165 -1.86 -12.50 -11.90
N ILE A 166 -2.63 -12.88 -10.88
CA ILE A 166 -2.86 -14.27 -10.48
C ILE A 166 -3.81 -14.99 -11.46
N PHE A 167 -5.00 -14.42 -11.67
CA PHE A 167 -6.07 -15.09 -12.42
C PHE A 167 -6.05 -14.81 -13.93
N LYS A 168 -5.37 -13.74 -14.36
CA LYS A 168 -5.26 -13.36 -15.77
C LYS A 168 -6.60 -13.37 -16.54
N PRO A 169 -7.65 -12.69 -16.05
CA PRO A 169 -9.00 -12.80 -16.60
C PRO A 169 -9.18 -12.28 -18.04
N LEU A 170 -8.17 -11.63 -18.63
CA LEU A 170 -8.19 -10.99 -19.95
C LEU A 170 -7.09 -11.57 -20.87
N ASP A 171 -6.78 -12.85 -20.72
CA ASP A 171 -5.72 -13.50 -21.50
C ASP A 171 -6.24 -13.97 -22.86
N ARG A 172 -6.11 -13.09 -23.88
CA ARG A 172 -6.52 -13.40 -25.27
C ARG A 172 -5.62 -14.39 -26.00
N SER A 173 -4.54 -14.87 -25.37
CA SER A 173 -3.66 -15.86 -26.01
C SER A 173 -4.35 -17.21 -26.22
N ILE A 174 -5.45 -17.48 -25.50
CA ILE A 174 -6.21 -18.72 -25.62
C ILE A 174 -7.09 -18.70 -26.88
N ASP A 175 -7.73 -17.57 -27.18
CA ASP A 175 -8.67 -17.43 -28.32
C ASP A 175 -7.98 -17.42 -29.70
N ILE A 176 -6.76 -16.88 -29.79
CA ILE A 176 -6.01 -16.81 -31.08
C ILE A 176 -5.57 -18.20 -31.56
N THR A 177 -5.41 -19.15 -30.63
CA THR A 177 -5.06 -20.55 -30.96
C THR A 177 -6.23 -21.39 -31.44
N THR A 178 -7.47 -20.99 -31.16
CA THR A 178 -8.67 -21.70 -31.63
C THR A 178 -9.10 -21.22 -33.02
N GLU A 179 -8.97 -19.93 -33.34
CA GLU A 179 -9.26 -19.41 -34.69
C GLU A 179 -8.27 -19.89 -35.77
N ASN A 180 -7.00 -20.17 -35.44
CA ASN A 180 -6.04 -20.71 -36.42
C ASN A 180 -6.14 -22.23 -36.64
N LYS A 181 -7.16 -22.88 -36.05
CA LYS A 181 -7.42 -24.32 -36.20
C LYS A 181 -8.70 -24.63 -36.99
N GLU A 182 -9.47 -23.61 -37.35
CA GLU A 182 -10.60 -23.68 -38.29
C GLU A 182 -10.16 -23.16 -39.67
#